data_AF-A0A560F1U9-F1
#
_entry.id   AF-A0A560F1U9-F1
#
_cell.length_a   1.000
_cell.length_b   1.000
_cell.length_c   1.000
_cell.angle_alpha   90.00
_cell.angle_beta   90.00
_cell.angle_gamma   90.00
#
_symmetry.space_group_name_H-M   'P 1'
#
loop_
_entity.id
_entity.type
_entity.pdbx_description
1 polymer ?
#
loop_
_entity_poly.entity_id
_entity_poly.type
_entity_poly.pdbx_seq_one_letter_code
_entity_poly.pdbx_strand_id
1 'polypeptide(L)'
;MPDVFDVALDALYADPNMACDGVYTPDGGAPVAVRVVWAQPDRDFSSSNGGGVTARATIARIRTSELPAAARGAALVVDGVPYQVDKPTQPGKRRREWHLELSPL
;
A
#
# COMPACT_ATOMS: atom_id res chain seq x y z
N MET A 1 7.15 26.27 1.86
CA MET A 1 6.28 25.75 2.95
C MET A 1 5.57 24.53 2.40
N PRO A 2 5.56 23.38 3.12
CA PRO A 2 4.69 22.27 2.75
C PRO A 2 3.25 22.79 2.73
N ASP A 3 2.44 22.30 1.80
CA ASP A 3 1.03 22.67 1.79
C ASP A 3 0.29 21.99 2.96
N VAL A 4 -0.92 22.46 3.28
CA VAL A 4 -1.69 21.93 4.42
C VAL A 4 -2.00 20.43 4.28
N PHE A 5 -2.06 19.92 3.06
CA PHE A 5 -2.35 18.52 2.77
C PHE A 5 -1.12 17.64 3.04
N ASP A 6 0.07 18.10 2.64
CA ASP A 6 1.33 17.41 2.95
C ASP A 6 1.53 17.30 4.47
N VAL A 7 1.27 18.37 5.23
CA VAL A 7 1.35 18.36 6.70
C VAL A 7 0.36 17.37 7.32
N ALA A 8 -0.86 17.29 6.79
CA ALA A 8 -1.86 16.35 7.28
C ALA A 8 -1.50 14.89 6.95
N LEU A 9 -0.95 14.62 5.76
CA LEU A 9 -0.45 13.30 5.40
C LEU A 9 0.73 12.88 6.27
N ASP A 10 1.66 13.79 6.56
CA ASP A 10 2.78 13.49 7.43
C ASP A 10 2.32 13.11 8.84
N ALA A 11 1.33 13.82 9.38
CA ALA A 11 0.72 13.47 10.66
C ALA A 11 0.02 12.10 10.61
N LEU A 12 -0.73 11.81 9.54
CA LEU A 12 -1.45 10.54 9.39
C LEU A 12 -0.51 9.35 9.31
N TYR A 13 0.59 9.45 8.54
CA TYR A 13 1.55 8.36 8.37
C TYR A 13 2.49 8.22 9.59
N ALA A 14 2.62 9.25 10.41
CA ALA A 14 3.33 9.18 11.69
C ALA A 14 2.50 8.49 12.79
N ASP A 15 1.16 8.43 12.66
CA ASP A 15 0.30 7.75 13.64
C ASP A 15 0.42 6.23 13.50
N PRO A 16 0.86 5.51 14.55
CA PRO A 16 1.03 4.06 14.52
C PRO A 16 -0.29 3.28 14.43
N ASN A 17 -1.45 3.91 14.69
CA ASN A 17 -2.75 3.29 14.49
C ASN A 17 -3.23 3.38 13.03
N MET A 18 -2.64 4.29 12.25
CA MET A 18 -3.03 4.55 10.86
C MET A 18 -2.04 3.94 9.87
N ALA A 19 -0.76 3.92 10.20
CA ALA A 19 0.29 3.37 9.35
C ALA A 19 1.24 2.46 10.11
N CYS A 20 1.72 1.42 9.42
CA CYS A 20 2.77 0.52 9.88
C CYS A 20 4.02 0.62 9.01
N ASP A 21 5.11 0.04 9.49
CA ASP A 21 6.36 -0.02 8.73
C ASP A 21 6.27 -1.10 7.66
N GLY A 22 6.81 -0.77 6.48
CA GLY A 22 6.93 -1.71 5.38
C GLY A 22 8.26 -1.58 4.65
N VAL A 23 8.56 -2.61 3.86
CA VAL A 23 9.74 -2.65 2.98
C VAL A 23 9.28 -2.94 1.57
N TYR A 24 9.45 -1.96 0.68
CA TYR A 24 9.17 -2.09 -0.75
C TYR A 24 10.45 -2.46 -1.49
N THR A 25 10.43 -3.53 -2.28
CA THR A 25 11.57 -3.95 -3.08
C THR A 25 11.14 -4.00 -4.55
N PRO A 26 11.64 -3.07 -5.40
CA PRO A 26 11.43 -3.16 -6.84
C PRO A 26 12.00 -4.47 -7.38
N ASP A 27 11.46 -4.97 -8.49
CA ASP A 27 12.03 -6.14 -9.16
C ASP A 27 13.50 -5.86 -9.58
N GLY A 28 14.43 -6.65 -9.06
CA GLY A 28 15.88 -6.46 -9.22
C GLY A 28 16.47 -5.20 -8.57
N GLY A 29 15.70 -4.47 -7.75
CA GLY A 29 16.10 -3.22 -7.11
C GLY A 29 16.53 -3.35 -5.64
N ALA A 30 16.98 -2.24 -5.07
CA ALA A 30 17.29 -2.16 -3.64
C ALA A 30 16.01 -1.97 -2.80
N PRO A 31 15.91 -2.58 -1.60
CA PRO A 31 14.79 -2.36 -0.69
C PRO A 31 14.70 -0.91 -0.21
N VAL A 32 13.47 -0.40 -0.08
CA VAL A 32 13.13 0.94 0.38
C VAL A 32 12.18 0.83 1.58
N ALA A 33 12.56 1.45 2.70
CA ALA A 33 11.69 1.55 3.87
C ALA A 33 10.56 2.55 3.57
N VAL A 34 9.32 2.16 3.88
CA VAL A 34 8.11 2.93 3.59
C VAL A 34 7.15 2.88 4.78
N ARG A 35 6.33 3.91 4.95
CA ARG A 35 5.17 3.87 5.85
C ARG A 35 3.94 3.49 5.04
N VAL A 36 3.16 2.55 5.54
CA VAL A 36 2.05 1.96 4.80
C VAL A 36 0.75 2.16 5.56
N VAL A 37 -0.22 2.82 4.93
CA VAL A 37 -1.62 2.81 5.40
C VAL A 37 -2.32 1.63 4.74
N TRP A 38 -2.77 0.69 5.55
CA TRP A 38 -3.39 -0.56 5.10
C TRP A 38 -4.90 -0.42 4.96
N ALA A 39 -5.44 -0.88 3.84
CA ALA A 39 -6.88 -1.00 3.63
C ALA A 39 -7.19 -2.46 3.26
N GLN A 40 -7.32 -3.30 4.29
CA GLN A 40 -7.72 -4.70 4.19
C GLN A 40 -9.08 -4.89 4.91
N PRO A 41 -9.96 -5.78 4.43
CA PRO A 41 -11.13 -6.18 5.20
C PRO A 41 -10.72 -6.83 6.53
N ASP A 42 -11.41 -6.48 7.62
CA ASP A 42 -11.16 -7.04 8.96
C ASP A 42 -11.39 -8.55 9.06
N ARG A 43 -12.15 -9.14 8.12
CA ARG A 43 -12.49 -10.57 8.08
C ARG A 43 -12.51 -11.09 6.66
N ASP A 44 -12.05 -12.33 6.48
CA ASP A 44 -12.20 -13.09 5.26
C ASP A 44 -13.69 -13.23 4.93
N PHE A 45 -14.14 -12.55 3.88
CA PHE A 45 -15.50 -12.72 3.38
C PHE A 45 -15.55 -13.96 2.47
N SER A 46 -15.78 -15.14 3.05
CA SER A 46 -16.12 -16.32 2.25
C SER A 46 -17.62 -16.33 1.97
N SER A 47 -18.00 -16.27 0.68
CA SER A 47 -19.39 -16.51 0.28
C SER A 47 -19.66 -18.01 0.32
N SER A 48 -20.55 -18.45 1.21
CA SER A 48 -20.96 -19.86 1.35
C SER A 48 -21.89 -20.34 0.23
N ASN A 49 -22.26 -19.49 -0.73
CA ASN A 49 -23.29 -19.79 -1.74
C ASN A 49 -22.76 -19.67 -3.16
N GLY A 50 -21.86 -20.57 -3.59
CA GLY A 50 -21.65 -21.00 -5.01
C GLY A 50 -21.32 -19.96 -6.08
N GLY A 51 -21.40 -18.66 -5.79
CA GLY A 51 -20.99 -17.54 -6.59
C GLY A 51 -19.87 -16.84 -5.83
N GLY A 52 -18.64 -17.10 -6.25
CA GLY A 52 -17.45 -16.58 -5.60
C GLY A 52 -17.51 -15.05 -5.54
N VAL A 53 -17.66 -14.51 -4.34
CA VAL A 53 -17.38 -13.10 -4.09
C VAL A 53 -15.86 -13.00 -4.08
N THR A 54 -15.31 -12.32 -5.09
CA THR A 54 -13.87 -12.09 -5.21
C THR A 54 -13.40 -11.33 -3.97
N ALA A 55 -12.45 -11.91 -3.24
CA ALA A 55 -11.79 -11.25 -2.12
C ALA A 55 -11.40 -9.82 -2.55
N ARG A 56 -11.91 -8.82 -1.84
CA ARG A 56 -11.60 -7.42 -2.13
C ARG A 56 -10.08 -7.26 -1.98
N ALA A 57 -9.42 -6.77 -3.03
CA ALA A 57 -7.96 -6.67 -3.08
C ALA A 57 -7.40 -6.01 -1.82
N THR A 58 -6.30 -6.56 -1.30
CA THR A 58 -5.50 -5.92 -0.24
C THR A 58 -4.89 -4.65 -0.83
N ILE A 59 -5.23 -3.48 -0.28
CA ILE A 59 -4.74 -2.21 -0.79
C ILE A 59 -3.75 -1.61 0.21
N ALA A 60 -2.54 -1.36 -0.26
CA ALA A 60 -1.55 -0.55 0.45
C ALA A 60 -1.52 0.87 -0.12
N ARG A 61 -1.46 1.86 0.77
CA ARG A 61 -1.20 3.26 0.40
C ARG A 61 0.15 3.70 0.93
N ILE A 62 0.96 4.28 0.05
CA ILE A 62 2.33 4.71 0.34
C ILE A 62 2.52 6.10 -0.25
N ARG A 63 3.18 7.00 0.48
CA ARG A 63 3.43 8.36 -0.01
C ARG A 63 4.40 8.36 -1.18
N THR A 64 4.15 9.23 -2.15
CA THR A 64 5.05 9.47 -3.29
C THR A 64 6.40 10.05 -2.87
N SER A 65 6.46 10.71 -1.71
CA SER A 65 7.71 11.19 -1.12
C SER A 65 8.62 10.06 -0.63
N GLU A 66 8.06 8.95 -0.18
CA GLU A 66 8.80 7.74 0.27
C GLU A 66 9.06 6.78 -0.89
N LEU A 67 8.12 6.70 -1.83
CA LEU A 67 8.20 5.83 -3.00
C LEU A 67 8.03 6.66 -4.29
N PRO A 68 9.12 7.14 -4.92
CA PRO A 68 9.04 7.95 -6.12
C PRO A 68 8.45 7.21 -7.33
N ALA A 69 8.65 5.89 -7.40
CA ALA A 69 8.14 5.03 -8.47
C ALA A 69 7.69 3.68 -7.91
N ALA A 70 6.52 3.22 -8.32
CA ALA A 70 6.00 1.89 -8.00
C ALA A 70 5.83 1.06 -9.29
N ALA A 71 6.28 -0.19 -9.24
CA ALA A 71 6.20 -1.15 -10.32
C ALA A 71 5.33 -2.36 -9.94
N ARG A 72 4.65 -2.93 -10.95
CA ARG A 72 4.01 -4.24 -10.87
C ARG A 72 5.07 -5.33 -10.74
N GLY A 73 4.80 -6.36 -9.95
CA GLY A 73 5.73 -7.47 -9.68
C GLY A 73 6.74 -7.17 -8.57
N ALA A 74 6.81 -5.93 -8.08
CA ALA A 74 7.61 -5.60 -6.91
C ALA A 74 7.07 -6.29 -5.65
N ALA A 75 7.96 -6.55 -4.70
CA ALA A 75 7.60 -7.10 -3.41
C ALA A 75 7.32 -5.97 -2.40
N LEU A 76 6.33 -6.18 -1.54
CA LEU A 76 6.08 -5.35 -0.37
C LEU A 76 5.97 -6.25 0.85
N VAL A 77 6.82 -6.04 1.85
CA VAL A 77 6.71 -6.72 3.15
C VAL A 77 6.09 -5.75 4.15
N VAL A 78 4.99 -6.15 4.79
CA VAL A 78 4.33 -5.38 5.86
C VAL A 78 4.09 -6.31 7.03
N ASP A 79 4.50 -5.88 8.23
CA ASP A 79 4.42 -6.68 9.46
C ASP A 79 4.99 -8.11 9.30
N GLY A 80 6.06 -8.24 8.50
CA GLY A 80 6.73 -9.51 8.21
C GLY A 80 6.00 -10.41 7.18
N VAL A 81 4.86 -9.99 6.66
CA VAL A 81 4.10 -10.72 5.63
C VAL A 81 4.47 -10.22 4.24
N PRO A 82 4.91 -11.11 3.33
CA PRO A 82 5.27 -10.73 1.97
C PRO A 82 4.06 -10.68 1.04
N TYR A 83 4.00 -9.62 0.22
CA TYR A 83 3.00 -9.42 -0.82
C TYR A 83 3.66 -9.06 -2.14
N GLN A 84 2.99 -9.37 -3.24
CA GLN A 84 3.33 -8.91 -4.58
C GLN A 84 2.44 -7.74 -4.99
N VAL A 85 3.02 -6.74 -5.64
CA VAL A 85 2.25 -5.64 -6.24
C VAL A 85 1.64 -6.10 -7.57
N ASP A 86 0.34 -6.30 -7.59
CA ASP A 86 -0.39 -6.68 -8.81
C ASP A 86 -0.65 -5.47 -9.70
N LYS A 87 -0.96 -4.33 -9.08
CA LYS A 87 -1.28 -3.10 -9.80
C LYS A 87 -0.90 -1.85 -9.00
N PRO A 88 0.12 -1.10 -9.43
CA PRO A 88 0.36 0.24 -8.95
C PRO A 88 -0.55 1.24 -9.67
N THR A 89 -1.40 1.94 -8.93
CA THR A 89 -2.21 3.03 -9.46
C THR A 89 -1.51 4.36 -9.21
N GLN A 90 -1.12 5.03 -10.29
CA GLN A 90 -0.38 6.28 -10.22
C GLN A 90 -1.22 7.41 -9.62
N PRO A 91 -0.68 8.15 -8.64
CA PRO A 91 -1.33 9.35 -8.14
C PRO A 91 -1.51 10.39 -9.27
N GLY A 92 -2.72 10.91 -9.43
CA GLY A 92 -3.00 12.05 -10.30
C GLY A 92 -2.50 13.37 -9.70
N LYS A 93 -2.73 14.51 -10.38
CA LYS A 93 -2.19 15.84 -10.00
C LYS A 93 -2.41 16.27 -8.53
N ARG A 94 -3.49 15.81 -7.90
CA ARG A 94 -3.86 16.16 -6.51
C ARG A 94 -3.58 15.06 -5.49
N ARG A 95 -3.29 13.84 -5.94
CA ARG A 95 -3.02 12.72 -5.06
C ARG A 95 -1.53 12.67 -4.78
N ARG A 96 -1.15 12.39 -3.53
CA ARG A 96 0.26 12.28 -3.12
C ARG A 96 0.62 10.87 -2.65
N GLU A 97 -0.25 9.91 -2.91
CA GLU A 97 -0.14 8.53 -2.44
C GLU A 97 -0.32 7.57 -3.60
N TRP A 98 0.53 6.56 -3.65
CA TRP A 98 0.33 5.36 -4.45
C TRP A 98 -0.81 4.53 -3.88
N HIS A 99 -1.57 3.90 -4.76
CA HIS A 99 -2.49 2.82 -4.39
C HIS A 99 -1.98 1.54 -5.02
N LEU A 100 -1.55 0.60 -4.18
CA LEU A 100 -1.03 -0.69 -4.63
C LEU A 100 -2.09 -1.74 -4.31
N GLU A 101 -2.62 -2.39 -5.35
CA GLU A 101 -3.38 -3.62 -5.19
C GLU A 101 -2.38 -4.78 -5.05
N LEU A 102 -2.58 -5.62 -4.03
CA LEU A 102 -1.63 -6.65 -3.62
C LEU A 102 -2.25 -8.04 -3.60
N SER A 103 -1.40 -9.04 -3.85
CA SER A 103 -1.67 -10.45 -3.59
C SER A 103 -0.64 -11.01 -2.60
N PRO A 104 -1.02 -11.94 -1.70
CA PRO A 104 -0.06 -12.65 -0.87
C PRO A 104 0.95 -13.44 -1.73
N LEU A 105 2.22 -13.46 -1.29
CA LEU A 105 3.28 -14.29 -1.88
C LEU A 105 3.29 -15.72 -1.30
#